data_AF-A0A399ERG3-F1
#
_entry.id   AF-A0A399ERG3-F1
#
_cell.length_a   1.000
_cell.length_b   1.000
_cell.length_c   1.000
_cell.angle_alpha   90.00
_cell.angle_beta   90.00
_cell.angle_gamma   90.00
#
_symmetry.space_group_name_H-M   'P 1'
#
loop_
_entity.id
_entity.type
_entity.pdbx_description
1 polymer ?
#
loop_
_entity_poly.entity_id
_entity_poly.type
_entity_poly.pdbx_seq_one_letter_code
_entity_poly.pdbx_strand_id
1 'polypeptide(L)'
;MNSEQDVLERLVSVLGTELNLQKITCPNNASDRYKYLACFVTDLEARELITNLTPKLIEFAYITGDWREDYSVWGAFFRMRNDAGILFGINYVPIEPNPELRNYPLLKGNKAMVDVTVAKDE
;
A
#
# COMPACT_ATOMS: atom_id res chain seq x y z
N MET A 1 -4.39 -20.73 8.12
CA MET A 1 -4.49 -19.34 8.58
C MET A 1 -3.21 -18.66 8.21
N ASN A 2 -3.31 -17.61 7.41
CA ASN A 2 -2.19 -16.74 7.09
C ASN A 2 -1.93 -15.85 8.31
N SER A 3 -0.68 -15.62 8.65
CA SER A 3 -0.32 -14.57 9.60
C SER A 3 -0.35 -13.20 8.91
N GLU A 4 -0.36 -12.12 9.70
CA GLU A 4 -0.22 -10.75 9.17
C GLU A 4 1.10 -10.59 8.38
N GLN A 5 2.15 -11.30 8.80
CA GLN A 5 3.44 -11.35 8.10
C GLN A 5 3.30 -12.02 6.73
N ASP A 6 2.60 -13.15 6.62
CA ASP A 6 2.40 -13.85 5.34
C ASP A 6 1.60 -12.98 4.35
N VAL A 7 0.61 -12.23 4.86
CA VAL A 7 -0.16 -11.27 4.05
C VAL A 7 0.73 -10.12 3.59
N LEU A 8 1.57 -9.57 4.48
CA LEU A 8 2.51 -8.52 4.11
C LEU A 8 3.50 -8.99 3.04
N GLU A 9 4.06 -10.20 3.17
CA GLU A 9 4.99 -10.77 2.20
C GLU A 9 4.32 -10.97 0.83
N ARG A 10 3.06 -11.42 0.81
CA ARG A 10 2.28 -11.51 -0.43
C ARG A 10 2.08 -10.13 -1.07
N LEU A 11 1.72 -9.11 -0.29
CA LEU A 11 1.57 -7.75 -0.79
C LEU A 11 2.89 -7.19 -1.33
N VAL A 12 4.01 -7.48 -0.64
CA VAL A 12 5.34 -7.10 -1.10
C VAL A 12 5.70 -7.79 -2.43
N SER A 13 5.34 -9.05 -2.60
CA SER A 13 5.52 -9.75 -3.88
C SER A 13 4.73 -9.09 -5.00
N VAL A 14 3.44 -8.81 -4.78
CA VAL A 14 2.56 -8.17 -5.77
C VAL A 14 3.09 -6.78 -6.16
N LEU A 15 3.38 -5.92 -5.19
CA LEU A 15 3.81 -4.56 -5.45
C LEU A 15 5.24 -4.51 -6.00
N GLY A 16 6.18 -5.22 -5.35
CA GLY A 16 7.59 -5.15 -5.68
C GLY A 16 8.01 -5.98 -6.88
N THR A 17 7.44 -7.17 -7.05
CA THR A 17 7.86 -8.10 -8.11
C THR A 17 6.94 -8.02 -9.32
N GLU A 18 5.63 -8.08 -9.12
CA GLU A 18 4.69 -8.14 -10.25
C GLU A 18 4.39 -6.77 -10.87
N LEU A 19 4.38 -5.72 -10.04
CA LEU A 19 4.18 -4.35 -10.49
C LEU A 19 5.48 -3.55 -10.58
N ASN A 20 6.62 -4.14 -10.18
CA ASN A 20 7.95 -3.54 -10.26
C ASN A 20 8.06 -2.20 -9.50
N LEU A 21 7.36 -2.05 -8.38
CA LEU A 21 7.55 -0.89 -7.51
C LEU A 21 8.83 -1.05 -6.68
N GLN A 22 9.58 0.03 -6.52
CA GLN A 22 10.80 0.00 -5.72
C GLN A 22 10.45 0.07 -4.24
N LYS A 23 10.75 -1.00 -3.49
CA LYS A 23 10.61 -1.00 -2.03
C LYS A 23 11.62 -0.05 -1.39
N ILE A 24 11.16 0.74 -0.42
CA ILE A 24 11.97 1.69 0.34
C ILE A 24 11.76 1.49 1.84
N THR A 25 12.64 2.10 2.64
CA THR A 25 12.36 2.31 4.06
C THR A 25 11.23 3.33 4.18
N CYS A 26 10.19 2.99 4.95
CA CYS A 26 9.07 3.90 5.18
C CYS A 26 9.54 5.21 5.85
N PRO A 27 9.20 6.38 5.29
CA PRO A 27 9.48 7.66 5.94
C PRO A 27 8.55 7.89 7.16
N ASN A 28 9.13 8.37 8.28
CA ASN A 28 8.44 8.69 9.55
C ASN A 28 7.72 7.51 10.27
N ASN A 29 7.22 7.81 11.49
CA ASN A 29 6.56 6.96 12.51
C ASN A 29 5.32 6.15 12.05
N ALA A 30 5.07 5.95 10.75
CA ALA A 30 4.12 4.93 10.29
C ALA A 30 4.49 3.54 10.86
N SER A 31 5.80 3.30 11.07
CA SER A 31 6.36 2.16 11.81
C SER A 31 5.82 1.98 13.23
N ASP A 32 5.43 3.06 13.89
CA ASP A 32 5.05 3.04 15.30
C ASP A 32 3.57 2.68 15.49
N ARG A 33 2.76 2.81 14.43
CA ARG A 33 1.31 2.56 14.46
C ARG A 33 0.91 1.18 13.98
N TYR A 34 1.70 0.56 13.10
CA TYR A 34 1.42 -0.77 12.56
C TYR A 34 2.68 -1.64 12.65
N LYS A 35 2.53 -2.84 13.19
CA LYS A 35 3.63 -3.80 13.28
C LYS A 35 4.05 -4.33 11.90
N TYR A 36 3.10 -4.46 10.98
CA TYR A 36 3.30 -5.06 9.66
C TYR A 36 3.00 -4.02 8.58
N LEU A 37 4.07 -3.50 7.96
CA LEU A 37 3.98 -2.48 6.92
C LEU A 37 5.14 -2.57 5.92
N ALA A 38 4.91 -2.03 4.73
CA ALA A 38 5.95 -1.81 3.73
C ALA A 38 5.64 -0.55 2.93
N CYS A 39 6.69 0.13 2.46
CA CYS A 39 6.56 1.29 1.60
C CYS A 39 7.31 1.08 0.30
N PHE A 40 6.78 1.69 -0.73
CA PHE A 40 7.28 1.64 -2.09
C PHE A 40 7.27 3.03 -2.69
N VAL A 41 8.05 3.22 -3.74
CA VAL A 41 7.95 4.35 -4.64
C VAL A 41 7.56 3.89 -6.03
N THR A 42 6.90 4.77 -6.76
CA THR A 42 6.42 4.49 -8.11
C THR A 42 6.37 5.73 -8.98
N ASP A 43 6.58 5.52 -10.27
CA ASP A 43 6.34 6.50 -11.35
C ASP A 43 4.97 6.35 -12.01
N LEU A 44 4.18 5.36 -11.57
CA LEU A 44 2.81 5.15 -12.03
C LEU A 44 1.90 6.24 -11.48
N GLU A 45 0.95 6.69 -12.30
CA GLU A 45 -0.15 7.53 -11.81
C GLU A 45 -1.11 6.71 -10.94
N ALA A 46 -1.83 7.37 -10.03
CA ALA A 46 -2.77 6.72 -9.11
C ALA A 46 -3.73 5.76 -9.83
N ARG A 47 -4.36 6.22 -10.91
CA ARG A 47 -5.31 5.42 -11.69
C ARG A 47 -4.65 4.20 -12.33
N GLU A 48 -3.45 4.35 -12.86
CA GLU A 48 -2.71 3.25 -13.49
C GLU A 48 -2.33 2.19 -12.45
N LEU A 49 -1.82 2.61 -11.29
CA LEU A 49 -1.55 1.70 -10.18
C LEU A 49 -2.82 0.96 -9.76
N ILE A 50 -3.93 1.66 -9.54
CA ILE A 50 -5.20 1.07 -9.09
C ILE A 50 -5.72 0.04 -10.10
N THR A 51 -5.69 0.36 -11.40
CA THR A 51 -6.10 -0.54 -12.48
C THR A 51 -5.25 -1.81 -12.53
N ASN A 52 -3.94 -1.71 -12.31
CA ASN A 52 -3.04 -2.85 -12.36
C ASN A 52 -3.02 -3.68 -11.06
N LEU A 53 -3.23 -3.03 -9.92
CA LEU A 53 -3.15 -3.63 -8.59
C LEU A 53 -4.45 -4.33 -8.18
N THR A 54 -5.60 -3.69 -8.39
CA THR A 54 -6.90 -4.19 -7.88
C THR A 54 -7.21 -5.61 -8.35
N PRO A 55 -7.06 -5.97 -9.65
CA PRO A 55 -7.31 -7.33 -10.13
C PRO A 55 -6.48 -8.40 -9.41
N LYS A 56 -5.23 -8.08 -9.05
CA LYS A 56 -4.32 -9.01 -8.34
C LYS A 56 -4.76 -9.22 -6.88
N LEU A 57 -5.26 -8.17 -6.23
CA LEU A 57 -5.69 -8.23 -4.84
C LEU A 57 -7.02 -9.00 -4.68
N ILE A 58 -7.96 -8.81 -5.61
CA ILE A 58 -9.29 -9.46 -5.51
C ILE A 58 -9.23 -10.98 -5.64
N GLU A 59 -8.12 -11.55 -6.14
CA GLU A 59 -7.86 -12.99 -6.17
C GLU A 59 -7.81 -13.61 -4.77
N PHE A 60 -7.45 -12.83 -3.74
CA PHE A 60 -7.28 -13.33 -2.38
C PHE A 60 -7.91 -12.48 -1.28
N ALA A 61 -8.40 -11.30 -1.62
CA ALA A 61 -9.06 -10.38 -0.72
C ALA A 61 -10.37 -9.83 -1.32
N TYR A 62 -11.18 -9.17 -0.50
CA TYR A 62 -12.30 -8.35 -0.92
C TYR A 62 -12.11 -6.91 -0.46
N ILE A 63 -12.50 -5.96 -1.29
CA ILE A 63 -12.43 -4.52 -0.98
C ILE A 63 -13.64 -4.12 -0.13
N THR A 64 -13.44 -3.30 0.91
CA THR A 64 -14.50 -2.98 1.89
C THR A 64 -15.26 -1.69 1.60
N GLY A 65 -14.80 -0.82 0.70
CA GLY A 65 -15.43 0.49 0.46
C GLY A 65 -15.02 1.20 -0.84
N ASP A 66 -14.48 0.43 -1.79
CA ASP A 66 -13.77 0.88 -3.01
C ASP A 66 -12.56 1.78 -2.73
N TRP A 67 -11.77 2.09 -3.77
CA TRP A 67 -10.75 3.11 -3.70
C TRP A 67 -11.38 4.49 -3.53
N ARG A 68 -10.86 5.27 -2.59
CA ARG A 68 -11.31 6.64 -2.32
C ARG A 68 -10.15 7.60 -2.37
N GLU A 69 -10.40 8.76 -2.96
CA GLU A 69 -9.48 9.88 -2.91
C GLU A 69 -9.89 10.83 -1.79
N ASP A 70 -8.97 11.13 -0.88
CA ASP A 70 -9.12 12.16 0.13
C ASP A 70 -7.84 13.00 0.21
N TYR A 71 -7.96 14.32 0.09
CA TYR A 71 -6.82 15.25 0.03
C TYR A 71 -5.68 14.81 -0.90
N SER A 72 -6.02 14.35 -2.12
CA SER A 72 -5.08 13.81 -3.14
C SER A 72 -4.41 12.47 -2.79
N VAL A 73 -4.76 11.85 -1.67
CA VAL A 73 -4.31 10.50 -1.30
C VAL A 73 -5.38 9.51 -1.72
N TRP A 74 -4.98 8.47 -2.45
CA TRP A 74 -5.88 7.39 -2.82
C TRP A 74 -5.70 6.22 -1.86
N GLY A 75 -6.76 5.80 -1.18
CA GLY A 75 -6.72 4.73 -0.20
C GLY A 75 -7.81 3.68 -0.42
N ALA A 76 -7.49 2.43 -0.10
CA ALA A 76 -8.47 1.35 -0.03
C ALA A 76 -8.15 0.37 1.10
N PHE A 77 -9.20 -0.19 1.69
CA PHE A 77 -9.10 -1.26 2.68
C PHE A 77 -9.61 -2.57 2.08
N PHE A 78 -8.92 -3.65 2.44
CA PHE A 78 -9.19 -4.99 1.98
C PHE A 78 -9.25 -5.93 3.17
N ARG A 79 -10.03 -7.01 3.02
CA ARG A 79 -10.11 -8.10 3.98
C ARG A 79 -9.82 -9.43 3.29
N MET A 80 -9.10 -10.32 3.97
CA MET A 80 -8.70 -11.61 3.40
C MET A 80 -9.92 -12.53 3.21
N ARG A 81 -10.00 -13.24 2.08
CA ARG A 81 -11.12 -14.16 1.79
C ARG A 81 -11.12 -15.41 2.68
N ASN A 82 -9.93 -15.96 2.93
CA ASN A 82 -9.75 -17.24 3.64
C ASN A 82 -9.25 -17.04 5.09
N ASP A 83 -9.30 -15.81 5.61
CA ASP A 83 -8.87 -15.51 6.97
C ASP A 83 -9.79 -14.45 7.59
N ALA A 84 -10.62 -14.89 8.53
CA ALA A 84 -11.77 -14.13 9.03
C ALA A 84 -11.42 -12.92 9.90
N GLY A 85 -10.14 -12.60 10.07
CA GLY A 85 -9.72 -11.51 10.95
C GLY A 85 -8.44 -10.81 10.51
N ILE A 86 -8.11 -10.78 9.21
CA ILE A 86 -7.00 -9.96 8.71
C ILE A 86 -7.52 -8.95 7.68
N LEU A 87 -7.15 -7.70 7.93
CA LEU A 87 -7.38 -6.57 7.04
C LEU A 87 -6.05 -5.93 6.64
N PHE A 88 -6.05 -5.30 5.47
CA PHE A 88 -4.92 -4.48 5.05
C PHE A 88 -5.39 -3.20 4.37
N GLY A 89 -4.62 -2.13 4.57
CA GLY A 89 -4.79 -0.85 3.91
C GLY A 89 -3.70 -0.67 2.86
N ILE A 90 -4.05 0.00 1.76
CA ILE A 90 -3.10 0.48 0.77
C ILE A 90 -3.39 1.95 0.51
N ASN A 91 -2.36 2.79 0.64
CA ASN A 91 -2.44 4.19 0.29
C ASN A 91 -1.45 4.51 -0.83
N TYR A 92 -1.88 5.34 -1.78
CA TYR A 92 -1.06 6.01 -2.77
C TYR A 92 -1.00 7.48 -2.38
N VAL A 93 0.20 7.97 -2.10
CA VAL A 93 0.47 9.33 -1.63
C VAL A 93 1.33 10.04 -2.66
N PRO A 94 0.76 10.98 -3.44
CA PRO A 94 1.55 11.74 -4.41
C PRO A 94 2.61 12.58 -3.71
N ILE A 95 3.83 12.58 -4.24
CA ILE A 95 4.99 13.23 -3.61
C ILE A 95 4.93 14.74 -3.80
N GLU A 96 4.70 15.22 -5.04
CA GLU A 96 4.75 16.65 -5.37
C GLU A 96 3.82 17.54 -4.53
N PRO A 97 2.52 17.22 -4.33
CA PRO A 97 1.66 18.06 -3.50
C PRO A 97 1.95 17.91 -1.99
N ASN A 98 2.69 16.88 -1.56
CA ASN A 98 2.91 16.59 -0.13
C ASN A 98 4.24 17.22 0.38
N PRO A 99 4.20 18.29 1.21
CA PRO A 99 5.39 18.96 1.71
C PRO A 99 6.30 18.06 2.56
N GLU A 100 5.71 17.12 3.29
CA GLU A 100 6.46 16.20 4.15
C GLU A 100 7.29 15.25 3.30
N LEU A 101 6.71 14.72 2.22
CA LEU A 101 7.38 13.74 1.35
C LEU A 101 8.42 14.36 0.41
N ARG A 102 8.19 15.59 -0.10
CA ARG A 102 9.11 16.25 -1.07
C ARG A 102 10.56 16.35 -0.60
N ASN A 103 10.78 16.44 0.70
CA ASN A 103 12.12 16.61 1.27
C ASN A 103 12.84 15.28 1.53
N TYR A 104 12.17 14.14 1.38
CA TYR A 104 12.80 12.83 1.57
C TYR A 104 13.66 12.45 0.36
N PRO A 105 14.98 12.21 0.54
CA PRO A 105 15.87 11.88 -0.56
C PRO A 105 15.44 10.65 -1.36
N LEU A 106 14.91 9.62 -0.68
CA LEU A 106 14.48 8.35 -1.29
C LEU A 106 13.23 8.49 -2.17
N LEU A 107 12.50 9.60 -2.05
CA LEU A 107 11.29 9.87 -2.82
C LEU A 107 11.56 10.76 -4.05
N LYS A 108 12.77 11.33 -4.16
CA LYS A 108 13.11 12.21 -5.28
C LYS A 108 13.05 11.47 -6.60
N GLY A 109 12.46 12.13 -7.60
CA GLY A 109 12.33 11.60 -8.96
C GLY A 109 11.18 10.63 -9.16
N ASN A 110 10.44 10.27 -8.11
CA ASN A 110 9.25 9.43 -8.20
C ASN A 110 7.97 10.27 -8.10
N LYS A 111 6.86 9.77 -8.65
CA LYS A 111 5.56 10.45 -8.60
C LYS A 111 4.85 10.28 -7.26
N ALA A 112 4.92 9.07 -6.69
CA ALA A 112 4.22 8.76 -5.46
C ALA A 112 4.97 7.77 -4.57
N MET A 113 4.58 7.79 -3.31
CA MET A 113 4.83 6.72 -2.35
C MET A 113 3.57 5.84 -2.28
N VAL A 114 3.77 4.53 -2.12
CA VAL A 114 2.70 3.58 -1.81
C VAL A 114 3.04 2.92 -0.48
N ASP A 115 2.18 3.05 0.52
CA ASP A 115 2.29 2.32 1.78
C ASP A 115 1.22 1.25 1.91
N VAL A 116 1.61 0.12 2.48
CA VAL A 116 0.71 -0.96 2.84
C VAL A 116 0.82 -1.25 4.32
N THR A 117 -0.33 -1.46 4.97
CA THR A 117 -0.43 -1.81 6.38
C THR A 117 -1.28 -3.07 6.52
N VAL A 118 -0.88 -3.97 7.42
CA VAL A 118 -1.61 -5.21 7.70
C VAL A 118 -1.90 -5.27 9.20
N ALA A 119 -3.14 -5.61 9.55
CA ALA A 119 -3.59 -5.72 10.93
C ALA A 119 -4.63 -6.83 11.07
N LYS A 120 -4.85 -7.25 12.31
CA LYS A 120 -6.03 -8.07 12.64
C LYS A 120 -7.28 -7.21 12.78
N ASP A 121 -8.41 -7.78 12.35
CA ASP A 121 -9.74 -7.28 12.67
C ASP A 121 -10.04 -7.69 14.12
N GLU A 122 -10.11 -6.70 15.02
CA GLU A 122 -10.40 -6.92 16.46
C GLU A 122 -11.88 -7.19 16.72
#